data_AF-A0A3B9I9W5-F1
#
_entry.id   AF-A0A3B9I9W5-F1
#
_cell.length_a   1.000
_cell.length_b   1.000
_cell.length_c   1.000
_cell.angle_alpha   90.00
_cell.angle_beta   90.00
_cell.angle_gamma   90.00
#
_symmetry.space_group_name_H-M   'P 1'
#
loop_
_entity.id
_entity.type
_entity.pdbx_description
1 polymer ?
#
loop_
_entity_poly.entity_id
_entity_poly.type
_entity_poly.pdbx_seq_one_letter_code
_entity_poly.pdbx_strand_id
1 'polypeptide(L)' 'MKKELAKTYDPKGLEDRLYQKWLDGGYFHAEVNPDRKPFTIVMPPPNITGQLHMGHALDNTMQDILIRWKRMQGY' A
#
# COMPACT_ATOMS: atom_id res chain seq x y z
N MET A 1 -23.94 2.08 -21.46
CA MET A 1 -22.80 2.45 -22.33
C MET A 1 -21.53 1.84 -21.76
N LYS A 2 -20.71 1.14 -22.57
CA LYS A 2 -19.38 0.71 -22.15
C LYS A 2 -18.51 1.95 -21.96
N LYS A 3 -17.88 2.07 -20.79
CA LYS A 3 -16.93 3.15 -20.50
C LYS A 3 -15.58 2.76 -21.13
N GLU A 4 -15.15 3.46 -22.16
CA GLU A 4 -13.83 3.21 -22.76
C GLU A 4 -12.72 3.73 -21.85
N LEU A 5 -11.57 3.05 -21.86
CA LEU A 5 -10.39 3.47 -21.13
C LEU A 5 -9.79 4.72 -21.80
N ALA A 6 -9.24 5.62 -21.00
CA ALA A 6 -8.51 6.77 -21.53
C ALA A 6 -7.31 6.30 -22.35
N LYS A 7 -7.04 6.99 -23.47
CA LYS A 7 -5.88 6.70 -24.32
C LYS A 7 -4.54 7.08 -23.68
N THR A 8 -4.59 8.01 -22.72
CA THR A 8 -3.42 8.50 -22.00
C THR A 8 -3.57 8.19 -20.51
N TYR A 9 -2.49 7.73 -19.90
CA TYR A 9 -2.42 7.49 -18.46
C TYR A 9 -2.25 8.81 -17.70
N ASP A 10 -3.13 9.06 -16.73
CA ASP A 10 -3.03 10.17 -15.77
C ASP A 10 -2.77 9.61 -14.37
N PRO A 11 -1.50 9.57 -13.93
CA PRO A 11 -1.15 9.06 -12.60
C PRO A 11 -1.78 9.88 -11.49
N LYS A 12 -1.75 11.22 -11.61
CA LYS A 12 -2.20 12.13 -10.55
C LYS A 12 -3.69 11.93 -10.25
N GLY A 13 -4.53 11.91 -11.29
CA GLY A 13 -5.97 11.67 -11.11
C GLY A 13 -6.29 10.24 -10.65
N LEU A 14 -5.45 9.26 -10.98
CA LEU A 14 -5.65 7.87 -10.57
C LEU A 14 -5.24 7.63 -9.11
N GLU A 15 -4.05 8.09 -8.73
CA GLU A 15 -3.42 7.82 -7.43
C GLU A 15 -4.29 8.34 -6.28
N ASP A 16 -4.73 9.60 -6.34
CA ASP A 16 -5.59 10.21 -5.32
C ASP A 16 -6.90 9.42 -5.14
N ARG A 17 -7.55 9.09 -6.26
CA ARG A 17 -8.82 8.34 -6.26
C ARG A 17 -8.64 6.92 -5.74
N LEU A 18 -7.54 6.26 -6.13
CA LEU A 18 -7.23 4.89 -5.72
C LEU A 18 -6.93 4.84 -4.22
N TYR A 19 -6.14 5.80 -3.73
CA TYR A 19 -5.80 5.90 -2.32
C TYR A 19 -7.05 6.12 -1.47
N GLN A 20 -7.92 7.06 -1.85
CA GLN A 20 -9.18 7.28 -1.15
C GLN A 20 -10.07 6.04 -1.14
N LYS A 21 -10.18 5.33 -2.27
CA LYS A 21 -10.92 4.06 -2.34
C LYS A 21 -10.37 3.01 -1.37
N TRP A 22 -9.05 2.95 -1.20
CA TRP A 22 -8.41 2.01 -0.27
C TRP A 22 -8.63 2.40 1.19
N LEU A 23 -8.63 3.70 1.50
CA LEU A 23 -9.02 4.21 2.82
C LEU A 23 -10.46 3.86 3.14
N ASP A 24 -11.40 4.20 2.25
CA ASP A 24 -12.84 3.96 2.44
C ASP A 24 -13.16 2.46 2.57
N GLY A 25 -12.41 1.62 1.85
CA GLY A 25 -12.54 0.16 1.92
C GLY A 25 -11.84 -0.48 3.12
N GLY A 26 -11.13 0.30 3.95
CA GLY A 26 -10.36 -0.22 5.08
C GLY A 26 -9.21 -1.13 4.66
N TYR A 27 -8.69 -0.99 3.44
CA TYR A 27 -7.70 -1.94 2.90
C TYR A 27 -6.35 -1.87 3.61
N PHE A 28 -6.05 -0.81 4.34
CA PHE A 28 -4.84 -0.75 5.16
C PHE A 28 -5.00 -1.38 6.54
N HIS A 29 -6.24 -1.71 6.93
CA HIS A 29 -6.52 -2.38 8.19
C HIS A 29 -6.28 -3.89 8.08
N ALA A 30 -5.83 -4.49 9.17
CA ALA A 30 -5.66 -5.93 9.31
C ALA A 30 -6.28 -6.38 10.63
N GLU A 31 -7.21 -7.34 10.54
CA GLU A 31 -7.82 -7.99 11.70
C GLU A 31 -7.05 -9.24 12.07
N VAL A 32 -6.95 -9.52 13.38
CA VAL A 32 -6.33 -10.76 13.86
C VAL A 32 -7.19 -11.94 13.45
N ASN A 33 -6.62 -12.83 12.65
CA ASN A 33 -7.29 -14.05 12.20
C ASN A 33 -6.47 -15.28 12.65
N PRO A 34 -6.95 -16.05 13.65
CA PRO A 34 -6.27 -17.26 14.14
C PRO A 34 -6.10 -18.36 13.07
N ASP A 35 -6.92 -18.36 12.02
CA ASP A 35 -6.87 -19.35 10.94
C ASP A 35 -5.83 -19.01 9.85
N ARG A 36 -5.18 -17.84 9.95
CA ARG A 36 -4.14 -17.40 9.01
C ARG A 36 -2.78 -17.32 9.67
N LYS A 37 -1.73 -17.58 8.89
CA LYS A 37 -0.36 -17.44 9.36
C LYS A 37 0.02 -15.96 9.37
N PRO A 38 0.28 -15.33 10.54
CA PRO A 38 0.60 -13.92 10.57
C PRO A 38 1.90 -13.63 9.82
N PHE A 39 1.88 -12.54 9.06
CA PHE A 39 3.07 -11.95 8.45
C PHE A 39 3.17 -10.47 8.87
N THR A 40 4.32 -10.07 9.39
CA THR A 40 4.54 -8.73 9.93
C THR A 40 5.91 -8.24 9.53
N ILE A 41 5.97 -6.97 9.12
CA ILE A 41 7.22 -6.23 8.91
C ILE A 41 7.29 -5.21 10.03
N VAL A 42 8.35 -5.27 10.83
CA VAL A 42 8.58 -4.32 11.92
C VAL A 42 9.21 -3.06 11.34
N MET A 43 8.51 -1.94 11.41
CA MET A 43 9.09 -0.63 11.14
C MET A 43 9.65 -0.08 12.46
N PRO A 44 10.94 0.31 12.51
CA PRO A 44 11.47 0.98 13.69
C PRO A 44 10.69 2.28 13.95
N PRO A 45 10.52 2.70 15.21
CA PRO A 45 9.86 3.95 15.53
C PRO A 45 10.55 5.10 14.79
N PRO A 46 9.79 6.04 14.21
CA PRO A 46 10.35 6.96 13.26
C PRO A 46 11.23 7.99 13.99
N ASN A 47 12.53 7.99 13.70
CA ASN A 47 13.42 9.08 14.06
C ASN A 47 13.31 10.18 12.99
N ILE A 48 12.21 10.94 13.01
CA ILE A 48 11.97 12.00 12.02
C ILE A 48 12.77 13.23 12.40
N THR A 49 14.01 13.32 11.90
CA THR A 49 14.86 14.50 12.05
C THR A 49 15.00 15.30 10.75
N GLY A 50 14.37 14.88 9.65
CA GLY A 50 14.50 15.53 8.34
C GLY A 50 13.43 15.16 7.31
N GLN A 51 13.61 15.63 6.07
CA GLN A 51 12.70 15.35 4.94
C GLN A 51 12.92 13.96 4.35
N LEU A 52 11.88 13.41 3.71
CA LEU A 52 11.99 12.15 3.00
C LEU A 52 12.86 12.28 1.73
N HIS A 53 13.89 11.44 1.59
CA HIS A 53 14.66 11.26 0.37
C HIS A 53 14.40 9.91 -0.31
N MET A 54 14.97 9.69 -1.51
CA MET A 54 14.81 8.47 -2.31
C MET A 54 15.15 7.17 -1.58
N GLY A 55 16.08 7.20 -0.61
CA GLY A 55 16.34 6.03 0.25
C GLY A 55 15.11 5.54 1.02
N HIS A 56 14.30 6.45 1.58
CA HIS A 56 13.05 6.10 2.25
C HIS A 56 12.02 5.57 1.25
N ALA A 57 11.95 6.18 0.07
CA ALA A 57 11.04 5.72 -0.97
C ALA A 57 11.35 4.27 -1.37
N LEU A 58 12.63 3.93 -1.55
CA LEU A 58 13.05 2.57 -1.86
C LEU A 58 12.72 1.59 -0.74
N ASP A 59 13.10 1.89 0.51
CA ASP A 59 12.88 1.00 1.65
C ASP A 59 11.39 0.74 1.90
N ASN A 60 10.57 1.80 1.98
CA ASN A 60 9.14 1.67 2.20
C ASN A 60 8.44 0.96 1.03
N THR A 61 8.88 1.18 -0.21
CA THR A 61 8.30 0.49 -1.38
C THR A 61 8.57 -1.01 -1.33
N MET A 62 9.77 -1.44 -0.96
CA MET A 62 10.08 -2.87 -0.82
C MET A 62 9.20 -3.53 0.26
N GLN A 63 9.03 -2.86 1.40
CA GLN A 63 8.18 -3.35 2.48
C GLN A 63 6.69 -3.42 2.05
N ASP A 64 6.19 -2.40 1.34
CA ASP A 64 4.82 -2.37 0.81
C ASP A 64 4.57 -3.44 -0.27
N ILE A 65 5.55 -3.74 -1.11
CA ILE A 65 5.46 -4.86 -2.07
C ILE A 65 5.31 -6.19 -1.32
N LEU A 66 6.15 -6.44 -0.32
CA LEU A 66 6.12 -7.68 0.44
C LEU A 66 4.81 -7.87 1.21
N ILE A 67 4.31 -6.82 1.86
CA ILE A 67 3.06 -6.92 2.64
C ILE A 67 1.85 -7.19 1.72
N ARG A 68 1.78 -6.55 0.55
CA ARG A 68 0.72 -6.77 -0.44
C ARG A 68 0.79 -8.18 -1.03
N TRP A 69 2.00 -8.64 -1.37
CA TRP A 69 2.21 -9.98 -1.90
C TRP A 69 1.78 -11.05 -0.88
N LYS A 70 2.15 -10.90 0.39
CA LYS A 70 1.77 -11.84 1.45
C LYS A 70 0.27 -11.85 1.71
N ARG A 71 -0.39 -10.68 1.72
CA ARG A 71 -1.85 -10.60 1.79
C ARG A 71 -2.52 -11.36 0.64
N MET A 72 -2.01 -11.25 -0.59
CA MET A 72 -2.54 -11.98 -1.74
C MET A 72 -2.33 -13.50 -1.65
N GLN A 73 -1.34 -13.95 -0.87
CA GLN A 73 -1.09 -15.37 -0.58
C GLN A 73 -1.94 -15.92 0.59
N GLY A 74 -2.78 -15.11 1.22
CA GLY A 74 -3.65 -15.53 2.32
C GLY A 74 -2.98 -15.58 3.69
N TYR A 75 -1.84 -14.91 3.86
CA TYR A 75 -1.25 -14.64 5.17
C TYR A 75 -2.13 -13.65 5.96
#